data_AF-A0AAV1TME4-F1
#
_entry.id   AF-A0AAV1TME4-F1
#
_cell.length_a   1.000
_cell.length_b   1.000
_cell.length_c   1.000
_cell.angle_alpha   90.00
_cell.angle_beta   90.00
_cell.angle_gamma   90.00
#
_symmetry.space_group_name_H-M   'P 1'
#
loop_
_entity.id
_entity.type
_entity.pdbx_description
1 polymer ?
#
loop_
_entity_poly.entity_id
_entity_poly.type
_entity_poly.pdbx_seq_one_letter_code
_entity_poly.pdbx_strand_id
1 'polypeptide(L)'
;MKHLKSMGLDVWLITGDNLRTASVVARQLGINHVKAVALPGEKASQIKALQSQVNPLTLKPRVVCMVGDGINDAPALAQSDVGMAIGAGTQIAKAEADMVLVKSALTDVVVALDLARVVFSRIKLNFFLSIVYNFVGLPLAAGIFFPLIHRMMPPACAGLAMAFSSVSVVISSLLLKTYKPPQLVQAKVQKVHFEEDAQVVDLKNLVRLKVNNVGYAPLTNRGPVERAYKVIAQ
;
A
#
# COMPACT_ATOMS: atom_id res chain seq x y z
N MET A 1 6.56 6.91 -8.58
CA MET A 1 7.60 7.42 -7.66
C MET A 1 7.60 8.93 -7.49
N LYS A 2 7.69 9.75 -8.56
CA LYS A 2 7.61 11.22 -8.44
C LYS A 2 6.38 11.71 -7.66
N HIS A 3 5.20 11.14 -7.93
CA HIS A 3 3.94 11.46 -7.23
C HIS A 3 3.97 11.13 -5.73
N LEU A 4 4.51 9.96 -5.35
CA LEU A 4 4.65 9.58 -3.94
C LEU A 4 5.61 10.52 -3.19
N LYS A 5 6.69 10.95 -3.84
CA LYS A 5 7.61 11.94 -3.26
C LYS A 5 6.99 13.33 -3.14
N SER A 6 6.22 13.79 -4.13
CA SER A 6 5.49 15.07 -4.03
C SER A 6 4.40 15.04 -2.96
N MET A 7 3.88 13.85 -2.65
CA MET A 7 3.02 13.61 -1.51
C MET A 7 3.76 13.66 -0.16
N GLY A 8 5.09 13.81 -0.14
CA GLY A 8 5.89 13.84 1.08
C GLY A 8 6.04 12.47 1.74
N LEU A 9 5.84 11.38 0.98
CA LEU A 9 6.00 10.02 1.47
C LEU A 9 7.45 9.56 1.29
N ASP A 10 7.99 8.95 2.35
CA ASP A 10 9.27 8.26 2.31
C ASP A 10 9.04 6.82 1.82
N VAL A 11 9.76 6.39 0.77
CA VAL A 11 9.53 5.11 0.10
C VAL A 11 10.72 4.20 0.30
N TRP A 12 10.45 2.98 0.77
CA TRP A 12 11.42 1.95 1.07
C TRP A 12 11.17 0.73 0.17
N LEU A 13 12.23 0.13 -0.37
CA LEU A 13 12.17 -1.15 -1.06
C LEU A 13 12.68 -2.25 -0.14
N ILE A 14 11.81 -3.20 0.21
CA ILE A 14 12.16 -4.38 0.99
C ILE A 14 11.94 -5.60 0.11
N THR A 15 12.99 -6.36 -0.19
CA THR A 15 12.92 -7.56 -1.04
C THR A 15 13.76 -8.70 -0.48
N GLY A 16 13.33 -9.94 -0.77
CA GLY A 16 14.11 -11.15 -0.55
C GLY A 16 15.18 -11.39 -1.63
N ASP A 17 15.14 -10.63 -2.72
CA ASP A 17 16.11 -10.74 -3.82
C ASP A 17 17.52 -10.33 -3.40
N ASN A 18 18.49 -10.69 -4.24
CA ASN A 18 19.87 -10.27 -4.09
C ASN A 18 20.01 -8.73 -4.17
N LEU A 19 20.92 -8.18 -3.37
CA LEU A 19 21.24 -6.77 -3.29
C LEU A 19 21.57 -6.13 -4.65
N ARG A 20 22.23 -6.87 -5.56
CA ARG A 20 22.51 -6.37 -6.92
C ARG A 20 21.22 -6.06 -7.69
N THR A 21 20.28 -6.98 -7.73
CA THR A 21 19.00 -6.78 -8.42
C THR A 21 18.19 -5.68 -7.75
N ALA A 22 18.08 -5.73 -6.42
CA ALA A 22 17.33 -4.77 -5.64
C ALA A 22 17.84 -3.32 -5.83
N SER A 23 19.16 -3.13 -5.82
CA SER A 23 19.78 -1.80 -5.98
C SER A 23 19.60 -1.22 -7.39
N VAL A 24 19.63 -2.05 -8.43
CA VAL A 24 19.37 -1.62 -9.81
C VAL A 24 17.92 -1.15 -9.95
N VAL A 25 16.96 -1.95 -9.47
CA VAL A 25 15.53 -1.59 -9.51
C VAL A 25 15.25 -0.34 -8.70
N ALA A 26 15.82 -0.23 -7.50
CA ALA A 26 15.67 0.96 -6.66
C ALA A 26 16.22 2.22 -7.35
N ARG A 27 17.37 2.13 -8.01
CA ARG A 27 17.97 3.26 -8.74
C ARG A 27 17.10 3.68 -9.92
N GLN A 28 16.55 2.74 -10.69
CA GLN A 28 15.63 3.03 -11.79
C GLN A 28 14.35 3.72 -11.32
N LEU A 29 13.84 3.33 -10.14
CA LEU A 29 12.64 3.92 -9.54
C LEU A 29 12.93 5.20 -8.72
N GLY A 30 14.20 5.51 -8.46
CA GLY A 30 14.62 6.62 -7.61
C GLY A 30 14.24 6.42 -6.15
N ILE A 31 14.31 5.18 -5.64
CA ILE A 31 14.10 4.82 -4.24
C ILE A 31 15.43 4.98 -3.49
N ASN A 32 15.41 5.68 -2.36
CA ASN A 32 16.63 6.00 -1.61
C ASN A 32 16.99 4.92 -0.57
N HIS A 33 16.00 4.15 -0.11
CA HIS A 33 16.16 3.17 0.96
C HIS A 33 15.87 1.76 0.45
N VAL A 34 16.84 0.86 0.55
CA VAL A 34 16.75 -0.52 0.05
C VAL A 34 17.22 -1.49 1.12
N LYS A 35 16.40 -2.49 1.43
CA LYS A 35 16.74 -3.66 2.24
C LYS A 35 16.56 -4.90 1.35
N ALA A 36 17.66 -5.56 1.02
CA ALA A 36 17.68 -6.78 0.22
C ALA A 36 17.94 -8.01 1.10
N VAL A 37 17.69 -9.20 0.55
CA VAL A 37 17.90 -10.49 1.23
C VAL A 37 17.13 -10.56 2.56
N ALA A 38 15.92 -10.00 2.61
CA ALA A 38 15.10 -9.99 3.82
C ALA A 38 14.24 -11.26 3.91
N LEU A 39 14.39 -12.00 5.01
CA LEU A 39 13.47 -13.09 5.36
C LEU A 39 12.08 -12.55 5.76
N PRO A 40 10.98 -13.32 5.65
CA PRO A 40 9.65 -12.85 6.02
C PRO A 40 9.55 -12.25 7.44
N GLY A 41 10.19 -12.88 8.44
CA GLY A 41 10.24 -12.36 9.81
C GLY A 41 11.09 -11.08 9.97
N GLU A 42 12.12 -10.92 9.13
CA GLU A 42 12.93 -9.69 9.10
C GLU A 42 12.18 -8.52 8.45
N LYS A 43 11.31 -8.77 7.46
CA LYS A 43 10.45 -7.74 6.87
C LYS A 43 9.55 -7.11 7.93
N ALA A 44 8.88 -7.93 8.74
CA ALA A 44 8.04 -7.47 9.84
C ALA A 44 8.86 -6.71 10.91
N SER A 45 10.03 -7.24 11.27
CA SER A 45 10.93 -6.58 12.23
C SER A 45 11.40 -5.21 11.73
N GLN A 46 11.69 -5.08 10.44
CA GLN A 46 12.08 -3.81 9.81
C GLN A 46 10.93 -2.78 9.85
N ILE A 47 9.69 -3.21 9.65
CA ILE A 47 8.50 -2.34 9.74
C ILE A 47 8.33 -1.84 11.17
N LYS A 48 8.44 -2.71 12.16
CA LYS A 48 8.39 -2.34 13.58
C LYS A 48 9.49 -1.33 13.94
N ALA A 49 10.70 -1.52 13.40
CA ALA A 49 11.78 -0.57 13.58
C ALA A 49 11.46 0.80 12.95
N LEU A 50 10.84 0.84 11.76
CA LEU A 50 10.42 2.08 11.11
C LEU A 50 9.28 2.78 11.86
N GLN A 51 8.30 2.04 12.38
CA GLN A 51 7.20 2.57 13.19
C GLN A 51 7.70 3.22 14.48
N SER A 52 8.76 2.66 15.07
CA SER A 52 9.39 3.19 16.29
C SER A 52 10.17 4.49 16.04
N GLN A 53 10.48 4.82 14.78
CA GLN A 53 11.15 6.07 14.45
C GLN A 53 10.18 7.26 14.47
N VAL A 54 10.70 8.41 14.85
CA VAL A 54 9.96 9.67 14.79
C VAL A 54 10.05 10.25 13.38
N ASN A 55 8.91 10.71 12.87
CA ASN A 55 8.86 11.46 11.63
C ASN A 55 9.36 12.90 11.89
N PRO A 56 10.43 13.35 11.22
CA PRO A 56 11.01 14.67 11.47
C PRO A 56 10.08 15.83 11.07
N LEU A 57 9.10 15.59 10.19
CA LEU A 57 8.15 16.63 9.74
C LEU A 57 6.98 16.82 10.71
N THR A 58 6.52 15.75 11.37
CA THR A 58 5.32 15.79 12.22
C THR A 58 5.62 15.63 13.71
N LEU A 59 6.86 15.30 14.08
CA LEU A 59 7.28 14.97 15.45
C LEU A 59 6.46 13.85 16.10
N LYS A 60 5.84 12.98 15.28
CA LYS A 60 5.04 11.82 15.69
C LYS A 60 5.71 10.53 15.21
N PRO A 61 5.38 9.37 15.82
CA PRO A 61 5.78 8.07 15.29
C PRO A 61 5.44 7.97 13.79
N ARG A 62 6.32 7.35 13.01
CA ARG A 62 6.06 7.12 11.59
C ARG A 62 4.90 6.14 11.45
N VAL A 63 3.97 6.47 10.56
CA VAL A 63 2.93 5.55 10.09
C VAL A 63 3.48 4.82 8.87
N VAL A 64 3.50 3.50 8.91
CA VAL A 64 4.08 2.66 7.85
C VAL A 64 2.96 1.95 7.11
N CYS A 65 2.87 2.20 5.80
CA CYS A 65 2.03 1.44 4.90
C CYS A 65 2.89 0.42 4.15
N MET A 66 2.53 -0.85 4.23
CA MET A 66 3.19 -1.92 3.49
C MET A 66 2.37 -2.32 2.28
N VAL A 67 3.06 -2.58 1.16
CA VAL A 67 2.46 -3.05 -0.08
C VAL A 67 3.14 -4.36 -0.48
N GLY A 68 2.38 -5.44 -0.67
CA GLY A 68 2.92 -6.77 -0.95
C GLY A 68 1.95 -7.68 -1.72
N ASP A 69 2.36 -8.92 -1.97
CA ASP A 69 1.55 -9.93 -2.67
C ASP A 69 0.53 -10.64 -1.77
N GLY A 70 0.66 -10.45 -0.45
CA GLY A 70 -0.22 -11.05 0.56
C GLY A 70 0.00 -12.53 0.82
N ILE A 71 0.98 -13.18 0.18
CA ILE A 71 1.33 -14.60 0.42
C ILE A 71 2.62 -14.68 1.22
N ASN A 72 3.70 -14.08 0.71
CA ASN A 72 5.01 -14.13 1.35
C ASN A 72 5.21 -12.98 2.34
N ASP A 73 4.38 -11.96 2.20
CA ASP A 73 4.46 -10.67 2.84
C ASP A 73 3.42 -10.51 3.96
N ALA A 74 2.65 -11.55 4.23
CA ALA A 74 1.54 -11.55 5.18
C ALA A 74 1.93 -11.06 6.59
N PRO A 75 2.96 -11.64 7.27
CA PRO A 75 3.36 -11.19 8.61
C PRO A 75 3.80 -9.72 8.65
N ALA A 76 4.31 -9.21 7.53
CA ALA A 76 4.78 -7.86 7.42
C ALA A 76 3.63 -6.88 7.08
N LEU A 77 2.62 -7.31 6.32
CA LEU A 77 1.36 -6.60 6.13
C LEU A 77 0.62 -6.44 7.46
N ALA A 78 0.50 -7.52 8.24
CA ALA A 78 -0.16 -7.50 9.55
C ALA A 78 0.56 -6.62 10.60
N GLN A 79 1.88 -6.46 10.48
CA GLN A 79 2.66 -5.59 11.37
C GLN A 79 2.58 -4.10 10.98
N SER A 80 2.24 -3.79 9.72
CA SER A 80 2.14 -2.42 9.23
C SER A 80 0.90 -1.71 9.76
N ASP A 81 0.90 -0.37 9.77
CA ASP A 81 -0.28 0.41 10.16
C ASP A 81 -1.38 0.36 9.10
N VAL A 82 -0.99 0.15 7.84
CA VAL A 82 -1.89 -0.05 6.71
C VAL A 82 -1.29 -1.07 5.76
N GLY A 83 -1.89 -2.27 5.72
CA GLY A 83 -1.51 -3.35 4.81
C GLY A 83 -2.25 -3.28 3.49
N MET A 84 -1.53 -3.19 2.37
CA MET A 84 -2.07 -3.21 1.02
C MET A 84 -1.60 -4.44 0.24
N ALA A 85 -2.51 -5.31 -0.17
CA ALA A 85 -2.20 -6.45 -1.03
C ALA A 85 -2.45 -6.11 -2.51
N ILE A 86 -1.55 -6.54 -3.40
CA ILE A 86 -1.68 -6.40 -4.85
C ILE A 86 -1.95 -7.76 -5.48
N GLY A 87 -2.92 -7.79 -6.40
CA GLY A 87 -3.23 -8.96 -7.22
C GLY A 87 -4.50 -9.66 -6.76
N ALA A 88 -4.91 -10.67 -7.51
CA ALA A 88 -6.21 -11.33 -7.35
C ALA A 88 -6.30 -12.10 -6.01
N GLY A 89 -6.67 -11.36 -4.95
CA GLY A 89 -7.29 -11.75 -3.69
C GLY A 89 -7.20 -13.23 -3.32
N THR A 90 -5.98 -13.73 -3.09
CA THR A 90 -5.81 -14.98 -2.36
C THR A 90 -6.47 -14.83 -0.99
N GLN A 91 -7.02 -15.92 -0.45
CA GLN A 91 -7.71 -15.85 0.85
C GLN A 91 -6.79 -15.34 1.97
N ILE A 92 -5.49 -15.61 1.85
CA ILE A 92 -4.45 -15.15 2.76
C ILE A 92 -4.34 -13.61 2.70
N ALA A 93 -4.30 -13.02 1.50
CA ALA A 93 -4.26 -11.57 1.35
C ALA A 93 -5.48 -10.85 1.94
N LYS A 94 -6.67 -11.47 1.90
CA LYS A 94 -7.89 -10.91 2.50
C LYS A 94 -7.91 -10.98 4.02
N ALA A 95 -7.21 -11.94 4.60
CA ALA A 95 -7.16 -12.11 6.06
C ALA A 95 -6.18 -11.14 6.72
N GLU A 96 -5.13 -10.70 6.00
CA GLU A 96 -4.02 -9.95 6.59
C GLU A 96 -3.84 -8.52 6.07
N ALA A 97 -4.50 -8.12 4.98
CA ALA A 97 -4.40 -6.75 4.43
C ALA A 97 -5.69 -5.94 4.63
N ASP A 98 -5.55 -4.67 5.00
CA ASP A 98 -6.65 -3.70 5.13
C ASP A 98 -7.27 -3.34 3.77
N MET A 99 -6.47 -3.39 2.70
CA MET A 99 -6.93 -3.07 1.35
C MET A 99 -6.35 -4.04 0.32
N VAL A 100 -7.22 -4.60 -0.51
CA VAL A 100 -6.84 -5.52 -1.59
C VAL A 100 -7.10 -4.88 -2.96
N LEU A 101 -6.04 -4.72 -3.75
CA LEU A 101 -6.11 -4.21 -5.11
C LEU A 101 -6.39 -5.36 -6.09
N VAL A 102 -7.57 -5.32 -6.71
CA VAL A 102 -8.02 -6.36 -7.66
C VAL A 102 -7.10 -6.48 -8.88
N LYS A 103 -6.54 -5.37 -9.33
CA LYS A 103 -5.61 -5.32 -10.47
C LYS A 103 -4.17 -5.43 -9.96
N SER A 104 -3.34 -6.16 -10.69
CA SER A 104 -1.92 -6.35 -10.37
C SER A 104 -1.03 -5.14 -10.73
N ALA A 105 -1.60 -3.92 -10.77
CA ALA A 105 -0.90 -2.72 -11.21
C ALA A 105 -0.43 -1.89 -10.00
N LEU A 106 0.88 -1.68 -9.87
CA LEU A 106 1.48 -0.80 -8.85
C LEU A 106 1.00 0.65 -8.95
N THR A 107 0.50 1.08 -10.11
CA THR A 107 -0.11 2.40 -10.29
C THR A 107 -1.35 2.58 -9.42
N ASP A 108 -2.09 1.51 -9.16
CA ASP A 108 -3.36 1.60 -8.44
C ASP A 108 -3.15 1.84 -6.95
N VAL A 109 -1.99 1.41 -6.41
CA VAL A 109 -1.53 1.80 -5.06
C VAL A 109 -1.43 3.32 -4.95
N VAL A 110 -0.79 3.95 -5.93
CA VAL A 110 -0.59 5.40 -5.94
C VAL A 110 -1.93 6.13 -6.05
N VAL A 111 -2.82 5.64 -6.92
CA VAL A 111 -4.18 6.20 -7.08
C VAL A 111 -5.00 6.05 -5.80
N ALA A 112 -4.90 4.91 -5.12
CA ALA A 112 -5.63 4.67 -3.87
C ALA A 112 -5.16 5.60 -2.74
N LEU A 113 -3.83 5.77 -2.59
CA LEU A 113 -3.27 6.70 -1.60
C LEU A 113 -3.65 8.16 -1.90
N ASP A 114 -3.66 8.55 -3.17
CA ASP A 114 -4.08 9.90 -3.59
C ASP A 114 -5.57 10.13 -3.31
N LEU A 115 -6.42 9.17 -3.71
CA LEU A 115 -7.85 9.19 -3.45
C LEU A 115 -8.15 9.29 -1.96
N ALA A 116 -7.46 8.49 -1.12
CA ALA A 116 -7.62 8.54 0.32
C ALA A 116 -7.38 9.96 0.87
N ARG A 117 -6.33 10.66 0.40
CA ARG A 117 -6.08 12.05 0.82
C ARG A 117 -7.18 13.00 0.40
N VAL A 118 -7.67 12.88 -0.84
CA VAL A 118 -8.77 13.71 -1.33
C VAL A 118 -10.03 13.48 -0.50
N VAL A 119 -10.38 12.22 -0.22
CA VAL A 119 -11.50 11.85 0.66
C VAL A 119 -11.34 12.46 2.05
N PHE A 120 -10.19 12.28 2.69
CA PHE A 120 -9.94 12.86 4.02
C PHE A 120 -9.97 14.38 4.02
N SER A 121 -9.50 15.05 2.97
CA SER A 121 -9.60 16.50 2.87
C SER A 121 -11.05 16.97 2.80
N ARG A 122 -11.93 16.23 2.11
CA ARG A 122 -13.37 16.52 2.05
C ARG A 122 -14.05 16.26 3.39
N ILE A 123 -13.69 15.18 4.08
CA ILE A 123 -14.20 14.89 5.44
C ILE A 123 -13.85 16.04 6.38
N LYS A 124 -12.60 16.53 6.36
CA LYS A 124 -12.18 17.69 7.18
C LYS A 124 -12.98 18.94 6.86
N LEU A 125 -13.23 19.22 5.58
CA LEU A 125 -14.05 20.36 5.16
C LEU A 125 -15.49 20.24 5.67
N ASN A 126 -16.11 19.07 5.49
CA ASN A 126 -17.49 18.83 5.96
C ASN A 126 -17.59 18.95 7.48
N PHE A 127 -16.59 18.43 8.20
CA PHE A 127 -16.51 18.55 9.65
C PHE A 127 -16.30 20.01 10.09
N PHE A 128 -15.44 20.76 9.41
CA PHE A 128 -15.22 22.18 9.66
C PHE A 128 -16.51 22.99 9.46
N LEU A 129 -17.23 22.76 8.36
CA LEU A 129 -18.52 23.41 8.13
C LEU A 129 -19.52 23.08 9.25
N SER A 130 -19.61 21.82 9.67
CA SER A 130 -20.47 21.41 10.79
C SER A 130 -20.15 22.16 12.08
N ILE A 131 -18.86 22.30 12.42
CA ILE A 131 -18.43 23.08 13.59
C ILE A 131 -18.85 24.55 13.45
N VAL A 132 -18.62 25.17 12.30
CA VAL A 132 -18.98 26.57 12.07
C VAL A 132 -20.48 26.79 12.24
N TYR A 133 -21.31 25.92 11.66
CA TYR A 133 -22.77 26.01 11.81
C TYR A 133 -23.22 25.86 13.26
N ASN A 134 -22.66 24.90 14.01
CA ASN A 134 -23.00 24.72 15.43
C ASN A 134 -22.51 25.88 16.29
N PHE A 135 -21.31 26.40 15.99
CA PHE A 135 -20.73 27.53 16.69
C PHE A 135 -21.50 28.82 16.47
N VAL A 136 -22.08 29.04 15.29
CA VAL A 136 -22.96 30.19 15.02
C VAL A 136 -24.37 29.94 15.54
N GLY A 137 -24.89 28.73 15.39
CA GLY A 137 -26.25 28.36 15.76
C GLY A 137 -26.50 28.40 17.27
N LEU A 138 -25.55 27.97 18.10
CA LEU A 138 -25.70 27.94 19.55
C LEU A 138 -25.84 29.35 20.18
N PRO A 139 -24.96 30.34 19.92
CA PRO A 139 -25.12 31.71 20.41
C PRO A 139 -26.37 32.41 19.84
N LEU A 140 -26.71 32.12 18.59
CA LEU A 140 -27.90 32.64 17.94
C LEU A 140 -29.18 32.15 18.64
N ALA A 141 -29.24 30.86 18.97
CA ALA A 141 -30.33 30.26 19.73
C ALA A 141 -30.35 30.70 21.20
N ALA A 142 -29.17 30.90 21.81
CA ALA A 142 -29.01 31.41 23.18
C ALA A 142 -29.42 32.89 23.33
N GLY A 143 -29.75 33.56 22.22
CA GLY A 143 -30.34 34.90 22.26
C GLY A 143 -29.31 36.03 22.22
N ILE A 144 -28.17 35.87 21.54
CA ILE A 144 -27.20 36.97 21.34
C ILE A 144 -27.84 38.22 20.69
N PHE A 145 -28.92 38.04 19.91
CA PHE A 145 -29.71 39.12 19.29
C PHE A 145 -30.90 39.60 20.13
N PHE A 146 -31.18 38.95 21.26
CA PHE A 146 -32.25 39.33 22.18
C PHE A 146 -32.16 40.80 22.67
N PRO A 147 -30.98 41.32 23.09
CA PRO A 147 -30.89 42.71 23.55
C PRO A 147 -31.16 43.74 22.45
N LEU A 148 -31.02 43.39 21.16
CA LEU A 148 -31.15 44.33 20.04
C LEU A 148 -32.52 44.24 19.34
N ILE A 149 -33.08 43.04 19.20
CA ILE A 149 -34.28 42.78 18.37
C ILE A 149 -35.49 42.37 19.22
N HIS A 150 -35.30 42.06 20.51
CA HIS A 150 -36.34 41.61 21.46
C HIS A 150 -37.22 40.47 20.94
N ARG A 151 -36.72 39.73 19.94
CA ARG A 151 -37.42 38.63 19.28
C ARG A 151 -36.49 37.43 19.25
N MET A 152 -36.97 36.31 19.76
CA MET A 152 -36.27 35.03 19.61
C MET A 152 -36.31 34.60 18.15
N MET A 153 -35.23 33.95 17.69
CA MET A 153 -35.17 33.46 16.31
C MET A 153 -36.28 32.43 16.08
N PRO A 154 -37.12 32.56 15.03
CA PRO A 154 -38.15 31.58 14.74
C PRO A 154 -37.53 30.20 14.47
N PRO A 155 -38.08 29.10 15.04
CA PRO A 155 -37.58 27.74 14.80
C PRO A 155 -37.50 27.37 13.31
N ALA A 156 -38.35 27.97 12.48
CA ALA A 156 -38.35 27.78 11.03
C ALA A 156 -37.03 28.24 10.36
N CYS A 157 -36.45 29.35 10.82
CA CYS A 157 -35.16 29.84 10.30
C CYS A 157 -34.00 28.91 10.70
N ALA A 158 -34.04 28.37 11.92
CA ALA A 158 -33.07 27.37 12.38
C ALA A 158 -33.19 26.07 11.56
N GLY A 159 -34.42 25.60 11.30
CA GLY A 159 -34.68 24.44 10.45
C GLY A 159 -34.20 24.62 9.00
N LEU A 160 -34.40 25.81 8.41
CA LEU A 160 -33.87 26.15 7.10
C LEU A 160 -32.34 26.14 7.07
N ALA A 161 -31.69 26.77 8.05
CA ALA A 161 -30.23 26.77 8.16
C ALA A 161 -29.67 25.35 8.30
N MET A 162 -30.34 24.50 9.08
CA MET A 162 -29.98 23.08 9.25
C MET A 162 -30.12 22.29 7.93
N ALA A 163 -31.20 22.54 7.18
CA ALA A 163 -31.41 21.92 5.86
C ALA A 163 -30.34 22.35 4.85
N PHE A 164 -30.00 23.65 4.79
CA PHE A 164 -28.94 24.17 3.94
C PHE A 164 -27.56 23.56 4.27
N SER A 165 -27.26 23.35 5.54
CA SER A 165 -26.03 22.68 5.98
C SER A 165 -25.93 21.26 5.40
N SER A 166 -26.98 20.45 5.57
CA SER A 166 -27.03 19.08 5.01
C SER A 166 -26.85 19.07 3.49
N VAL A 167 -27.51 19.97 2.77
CA VAL A 167 -27.38 20.09 1.31
C VAL A 167 -25.96 20.47 0.91
N SER A 168 -25.33 21.42 1.61
CA SER A 168 -23.94 21.83 1.32
C SER A 168 -22.93 20.69 1.52
N VAL A 169 -23.11 19.86 2.56
CA VAL A 169 -22.28 18.69 2.85
C VAL A 169 -22.51 17.59 1.80
N VAL A 170 -23.76 17.36 1.39
CA VAL A 170 -24.10 16.39 0.34
C VAL A 170 -23.50 16.80 -1.00
N ILE A 171 -23.59 18.08 -1.38
CA ILE A 171 -22.95 18.60 -2.60
C ILE A 171 -21.43 18.42 -2.54
N SER A 172 -20.80 18.76 -1.41
CA SER A 172 -19.36 18.55 -1.17
C SER A 172 -18.95 17.07 -1.31
N SER A 173 -19.80 16.15 -0.85
CA SER A 173 -19.60 14.70 -1.00
C SER A 173 -19.78 14.25 -2.46
N LEU A 174 -20.79 14.75 -3.16
CA LEU A 174 -21.04 14.44 -4.58
C LEU A 174 -19.93 14.96 -5.50
N LEU A 175 -19.28 16.06 -5.15
CA LEU A 175 -18.10 16.58 -5.84
C LEU A 175 -16.94 15.57 -5.86
N LEU A 176 -16.88 14.61 -4.95
CA LEU A 176 -15.89 13.53 -5.01
C LEU A 176 -16.02 12.68 -6.28
N LYS A 177 -17.21 12.60 -6.89
CA LYS A 177 -17.41 11.92 -8.20
C LYS A 177 -16.65 12.60 -9.35
N THR A 178 -16.24 13.85 -9.17
CA THR A 178 -15.43 14.59 -10.17
C THR A 178 -13.93 14.41 -9.99
N TYR A 179 -13.51 13.59 -9.01
CA TYR A 179 -12.11 13.24 -8.82
C TYR A 179 -11.53 12.64 -10.10
N LYS A 180 -10.40 13.21 -10.54
CA LYS A 180 -9.62 12.69 -11.67
C LYS A 180 -8.37 12.04 -11.10
N PRO A 181 -8.09 10.77 -11.44
CA PRO A 181 -6.87 10.12 -10.98
C PRO A 181 -5.64 10.86 -11.51
N PRO A 182 -4.53 10.88 -10.75
CA PRO A 182 -3.30 11.49 -11.21
C PRO A 182 -2.85 10.83 -12.52
N GLN A 183 -2.38 11.65 -13.47
CA GLN A 183 -1.81 11.15 -14.72
C GLN A 183 -0.47 10.51 -14.45
N LEU A 184 -0.50 9.24 -14.07
CA LEU A 184 0.70 8.42 -13.95
C LEU A 184 1.08 8.00 -15.36
N VAL A 185 2.11 8.63 -15.92
CA VAL A 185 2.72 8.19 -17.19
C VAL A 185 3.07 6.73 -17.02
N GLN A 186 2.30 5.83 -17.65
CA GLN A 186 2.71 4.46 -17.79
C GLN A 186 3.98 4.51 -18.63
N ALA A 187 5.13 4.26 -18.01
CA ALA A 187 6.31 3.90 -18.78
C ALA A 187 5.86 2.69 -19.60
N LYS A 188 5.73 2.89 -20.92
CA LYS A 188 5.51 1.80 -21.86
C LYS A 188 6.61 0.80 -21.50
N VAL A 189 6.22 -0.37 -20.99
CA VAL A 189 7.18 -1.46 -20.79
C VAL A 189 7.65 -1.77 -22.21
N GLN A 190 8.75 -1.13 -22.63
CA GLN A 190 9.58 -1.71 -23.64
C GLN A 190 9.93 -3.04 -23.05
N LYS A 191 9.29 -4.09 -23.58
CA LYS A 191 9.86 -5.43 -23.50
C LYS A 191 11.27 -5.21 -24.01
N VAL A 192 12.23 -5.13 -23.10
CA VAL A 192 13.60 -5.49 -23.44
C VAL A 192 13.42 -6.92 -23.91
N HIS A 193 13.35 -7.08 -25.23
CA HIS A 193 13.65 -8.35 -25.83
C HIS A 193 15.06 -8.57 -25.33
N PHE A 194 15.20 -9.36 -24.27
CA PHE A 194 16.41 -10.14 -24.14
C PHE A 194 16.36 -10.95 -25.44
N GLU A 195 17.05 -10.47 -26.49
CA GLU A 195 17.63 -11.40 -27.43
C GLU A 195 18.33 -12.38 -26.52
N GLU A 196 17.74 -13.56 -26.34
CA GLU A 196 18.50 -14.69 -25.88
C GLU A 196 19.58 -14.81 -26.95
N ASP A 197 20.75 -14.20 -26.69
CA ASP A 197 21.89 -14.26 -27.57
C ASP A 197 22.00 -15.71 -28.02
N ALA A 198 22.07 -15.97 -29.34
CA ALA A 198 22.01 -17.31 -29.90
C ALA A 198 22.99 -18.29 -29.20
N GLN A 199 24.04 -17.77 -28.58
CA GLN A 199 25.01 -18.49 -27.74
C GLN A 199 24.40 -19.14 -26.48
N VAL A 200 23.40 -18.54 -25.82
CA VAL A 200 22.76 -19.07 -24.59
C VAL A 200 21.76 -20.18 -24.92
N VAL A 201 21.09 -20.09 -26.07
CA VAL A 201 20.23 -21.17 -26.61
C VAL A 201 21.09 -22.39 -26.97
N ASP A 202 22.24 -22.15 -27.61
CA ASP A 202 23.17 -23.22 -27.95
C ASP A 202 23.74 -23.89 -26.69
N LEU A 203 24.07 -23.12 -25.64
CA LEU A 203 24.54 -23.68 -24.37
C LEU A 203 23.46 -24.53 -23.65
N LYS A 204 22.21 -24.07 -23.63
CA LYS A 204 21.08 -24.84 -23.08
C LYS A 204 20.87 -26.14 -23.87
N ASN A 205 20.98 -26.10 -25.19
CA ASN A 205 20.86 -27.27 -26.05
C ASN A 205 22.06 -28.23 -25.92
N LEU A 206 23.28 -27.71 -25.77
CA LEU A 206 24.49 -28.50 -25.53
C LEU A 206 24.44 -29.20 -24.17
N VAL A 207 23.99 -28.52 -23.12
CA VAL A 207 23.80 -29.13 -21.79
C VAL A 207 22.70 -30.20 -21.86
N ARG A 208 21.61 -29.95 -22.57
CA ARG A 208 20.51 -30.92 -22.73
C ARG A 208 20.91 -32.15 -23.55
N LEU A 209 21.75 -31.99 -24.57
CA LEU A 209 22.31 -33.09 -25.36
C LEU A 209 23.36 -33.88 -24.57
N LYS A 210 24.16 -33.22 -23.72
CA LYS A 210 25.13 -33.91 -22.85
C LYS A 210 24.45 -34.72 -21.74
N VAL A 211 23.31 -34.24 -21.21
CA VAL A 211 22.53 -34.94 -20.19
C VAL A 211 21.81 -36.18 -20.75
N ASN A 212 21.35 -36.14 -22.00
CA ASN A 212 20.70 -37.29 -22.63
C ASN A 212 21.66 -38.43 -23.04
N ASN A 213 22.97 -38.18 -23.10
CA ASN A 213 23.98 -39.18 -23.45
C ASN A 213 24.67 -39.82 -22.23
N VAL A 214 24.27 -39.44 -21.02
CA VAL A 214 24.68 -40.14 -19.80
C VAL A 214 23.58 -41.15 -19.49
N GLY A 215 23.80 -42.41 -19.87
CA GLY A 215 22.93 -43.52 -19.50
C GLY A 215 22.80 -43.59 -17.98
N TYR A 216 21.59 -43.34 -17.48
CA TYR A 216 21.25 -43.61 -16.08
C TYR A 216 21.22 -45.13 -15.88
N ALA A 217 22.24 -45.68 -15.23
CA ALA A 217 22.15 -47.01 -14.62
C ALA A 217 21.29 -46.88 -13.35
N PRO A 218 20.13 -47.57 -13.24
CA PRO A 218 19.34 -47.53 -12.02
C PRO A 218 20.12 -48.22 -10.91
N LEU A 219 20.38 -47.50 -9.81
CA LEU A 219 20.94 -48.06 -8.58
C LEU A 219 19.89 -48.99 -7.95
N THR A 220 19.96 -50.28 -8.27
CA THR A 220 19.25 -51.35 -7.57
C THR A 220 19.92 -51.57 -6.21
N ASN A 221 19.26 -51.15 -5.14
CA ASN A 221 19.77 -51.32 -3.79
C ASN A 221 19.49 -52.75 -3.29
N ARG A 222 20.51 -53.62 -3.32
CA ARG A 222 20.57 -54.89 -2.56
C ARG A 222 21.69 -54.81 -1.50
N GLY A 223 21.42 -54.05 -0.42
CA GLY A 223 21.97 -54.15 0.96
C GLY A 223 23.49 -54.25 1.22
N PRO A 224 23.93 -54.36 2.49
CA PRO A 224 23.32 -53.91 3.74
C PRO A 224 24.30 -53.02 4.54
N VAL A 225 23.92 -51.81 4.94
CA VAL A 225 24.65 -51.14 6.04
C VAL A 225 23.64 -50.41 6.94
N GLU A 226 23.43 -51.05 8.08
CA GLU A 226 22.85 -50.50 9.28
C GLU A 226 23.50 -49.17 9.72
N ARG A 227 22.68 -48.40 10.45
CA ARG A 227 22.99 -47.33 11.43
C ARG A 227 22.91 -45.88 10.94
N ALA A 228 22.19 -45.12 11.78
CA ALA A 228 21.87 -43.69 11.73
C ALA A 228 20.94 -43.36 10.54
N TYR A 229 19.65 -43.09 10.73
CA TYR A 229 19.11 -42.04 11.58
C TYR A 229 17.80 -42.50 12.23
N LYS A 230 17.84 -42.62 13.55
CA LYS A 230 16.69 -42.52 14.43
C LYS A 230 16.62 -41.05 14.84
N VAL A 231 15.40 -40.54 15.09
CA VAL A 231 15.06 -39.38 15.94
C VAL A 231 14.51 -38.12 15.20
N ILE A 232 13.16 -38.05 15.22
CA ILE A 232 12.25 -36.87 15.42
C ILE A 232 12.06 -35.97 14.19
N ALA A 233 10.88 -35.78 13.56
CA ALA A 233 9.47 -35.98 13.91
C ALA A 233 9.00 -35.32 15.22
N GLN A 234 8.90 -33.98 15.20
CA GLN A 234 7.78 -33.19 15.69
C GLN A 234 7.86 -31.77 15.11
#